data_AF-A0A2L2YMT7-F1
#
_entry.id   AF-A0A2L2YMT7-F1
#
_cell.length_a   1.000
_cell.length_b   1.000
_cell.length_c   1.000
_cell.angle_alpha   90.00
_cell.angle_beta   90.00
_cell.angle_gamma   90.00
#
_symmetry.space_group_name_H-M   'P 1'
#
loop_
_entity.id
_entity.type
_entity.pdbx_description
1 polymer ?
#
loop_
_entity_poly.entity_id
_entity_poly.type
_entity_poly.pdbx_seq_one_letter_code
_entity_poly.pdbx_strand_id
1 'polypeptide(L)'
;AIFNLMNEEIKSIRGVGLLNMGFCNIHMLHNAFIKGLNVFGCNSSDLAIALFHYFDGWPARKEDFRTVLAEKKLKDLCFIKHSTSRWLTLEPAVIRILELWDGIVHYFLKFIPLRERKLDSASYKKIVSLLKLPLIKAELNFVCASSAILTKYTRFFQNEGPLVQELYDCIKELLFKIAGRVCKPETLTYLKKSTCVLGDIFDQDSLLPSKDIVLEKNILDCLIQCSDVEKRNFMLNVQKHFVTIGCYILKKGPLMNELLSILSCIKPGNIKKANSLKKIQEIASLLPFPSKMGDVIDEWKLLQLEVIEEKPIEKFWSDIFEIQGLNGSVKYMNLKNIITAVLTLAHGSADVERAFSNLVEYYQKRERLCLLER
;
A
#
# COMPACT_ATOMS: atom_id res chain seq x y z
N ALA A 1 -2.42 19.30 -10.06
CA ALA A 1 -2.52 20.08 -11.31
C ALA A 1 -3.95 19.99 -11.87
N ILE A 2 -4.37 18.84 -12.40
CA ILE A 2 -5.72 18.68 -13.02
C ILE A 2 -6.88 18.95 -12.03
N PHE A 3 -6.85 18.36 -10.83
CA PHE A 3 -7.90 18.62 -9.82
C PHE A 3 -8.04 20.11 -9.49
N ASN A 4 -6.93 20.84 -9.34
CA ASN A 4 -6.97 22.26 -8.99
C ASN A 4 -7.61 23.08 -10.11
N LEU A 5 -7.24 22.82 -11.36
CA LEU A 5 -7.81 23.49 -12.53
C LEU A 5 -9.32 23.20 -12.64
N MET A 6 -9.73 21.94 -12.49
CA MET A 6 -11.15 21.56 -12.49
C MET A 6 -11.92 22.19 -11.33
N ASN A 7 -11.30 22.25 -10.15
CA ASN A 7 -11.91 22.83 -8.96
C ASN A 7 -12.08 24.35 -9.09
N GLU A 8 -11.12 25.05 -9.68
CA GLU A 8 -11.21 26.48 -9.97
C GLU A 8 -12.36 26.78 -10.95
N GLU A 9 -12.48 25.99 -12.01
CA GLU A 9 -13.58 26.11 -12.98
C GLU A 9 -14.95 25.80 -12.36
N ILE A 10 -15.04 24.75 -11.54
CA ILE A 10 -16.31 24.41 -10.87
C ILE A 10 -16.69 25.49 -9.85
N LYS A 11 -15.71 26.05 -9.13
CA LYS A 11 -15.94 27.18 -8.22
C LYS A 11 -16.44 28.42 -8.97
N SER A 12 -15.90 28.72 -10.15
CA SER A 12 -16.34 29.88 -10.94
C SER A 12 -17.79 29.73 -11.41
N ILE A 13 -18.20 28.50 -11.78
CA ILE A 13 -19.55 28.21 -12.28
C ILE A 13 -20.59 28.09 -11.16
N ARG A 14 -20.25 27.40 -10.06
CA ARG A 14 -21.21 26.99 -9.03
C ARG A 14 -21.08 27.76 -7.70
N GLY A 15 -20.05 28.57 -7.53
CA GLY A 15 -19.71 29.22 -6.27
C GLY A 15 -19.19 28.29 -5.17
N VAL A 16 -19.20 26.97 -5.41
CA VAL A 16 -18.77 25.93 -4.46
C VAL A 16 -17.81 24.98 -5.18
N GLY A 17 -16.73 24.60 -4.49
CA GLY A 17 -15.69 23.72 -5.06
C GLY A 17 -15.96 22.23 -4.88
N LEU A 18 -15.11 21.43 -5.52
CA LEU A 18 -15.01 19.99 -5.32
C LEU A 18 -14.52 19.66 -3.91
N LEU A 19 -15.06 18.56 -3.35
CA LEU A 19 -14.54 17.97 -2.12
C LEU A 19 -13.11 17.47 -2.35
N ASN A 20 -12.20 17.88 -1.46
CA ASN A 20 -10.82 17.44 -1.51
C ASN A 20 -10.67 16.10 -0.79
N MET A 21 -10.62 15.01 -1.57
CA MET A 21 -10.43 13.64 -1.08
C MET A 21 -8.96 13.24 -0.90
N GLY A 22 -8.03 14.15 -1.20
CA GLY A 22 -6.59 13.88 -1.17
C GLY A 22 -6.10 13.07 -2.38
N PHE A 23 -4.94 12.43 -2.23
CA PHE A 23 -4.34 11.60 -3.27
C PHE A 23 -4.92 10.18 -3.25
N CYS A 24 -4.87 9.49 -4.39
CA CYS A 24 -5.18 8.05 -4.41
C CYS A 24 -4.26 7.30 -3.43
N ASN A 25 -4.87 6.54 -2.54
CA ASN A 25 -4.15 5.87 -1.45
C ASN A 25 -3.23 4.77 -1.95
N ILE A 26 -3.64 4.01 -2.98
CA ILE A 26 -2.78 3.00 -3.61
C ILE A 26 -1.55 3.66 -4.24
N HIS A 27 -1.74 4.75 -4.98
CA HIS A 27 -0.63 5.51 -5.57
C HIS A 27 0.27 6.15 -4.52
N MET A 28 -0.31 6.65 -3.43
CA MET A 28 0.44 7.21 -2.32
C MET A 28 1.34 6.14 -1.69
N LEU A 29 0.78 4.97 -1.35
CA LEU A 29 1.54 3.84 -0.80
C LEU A 29 2.60 3.32 -1.78
N HIS A 30 2.25 3.28 -3.07
CA HIS A 30 3.17 2.90 -4.12
C HIS A 30 4.39 3.82 -4.18
N ASN A 31 4.15 5.13 -4.23
CA ASN A 31 5.22 6.11 -4.25
C ASN A 31 6.01 6.15 -2.94
N ALA A 32 5.36 5.93 -1.80
CA ALA A 32 6.02 5.83 -0.50
C ALA A 32 7.06 4.70 -0.53
N PHE A 33 6.64 3.50 -0.95
CA PHE A 33 7.52 2.33 -1.01
C PHE A 33 8.69 2.54 -1.98
N ILE A 34 8.43 3.00 -3.20
CA ILE A 34 9.49 3.26 -4.20
C ILE A 34 10.50 4.27 -3.67
N LYS A 35 10.05 5.35 -3.02
CA LYS A 35 10.95 6.33 -2.41
C LYS A 35 11.79 5.71 -1.30
N GLY A 36 11.18 4.92 -0.43
CA GLY A 36 11.91 4.16 0.60
C GLY A 36 12.94 3.21 -0.01
N LEU A 37 12.58 2.49 -1.06
CA LEU A 37 13.47 1.54 -1.74
C LEU A 37 14.65 2.25 -2.40
N ASN A 38 14.43 3.40 -3.03
CA ASN A 38 15.51 4.20 -3.65
C ASN A 38 16.55 4.67 -2.64
N VAL A 39 16.16 4.92 -1.39
CA VAL A 39 17.08 5.30 -0.31
C VAL A 39 17.75 4.07 0.31
N PHE A 40 17.06 2.93 0.35
CA PHE A 40 17.62 1.68 0.85
C PHE A 40 18.69 1.09 -0.08
N GLY A 41 18.40 1.07 -1.39
CA GLY A 41 19.24 0.47 -2.44
C GLY A 41 18.40 -0.33 -3.44
N CYS A 42 18.90 -0.45 -4.67
CA CYS A 42 18.20 -1.12 -5.78
C CYS A 42 18.71 -2.54 -6.09
N ASN A 43 19.72 -3.05 -5.39
CA ASN A 43 20.35 -4.35 -5.68
C ASN A 43 19.35 -5.51 -5.77
N SER A 44 18.38 -5.59 -4.84
CA SER A 44 17.32 -6.62 -4.85
C SER A 44 16.46 -6.53 -6.12
N SER A 45 16.12 -5.31 -6.55
CA SER A 45 15.35 -5.07 -7.78
C SER A 45 16.19 -5.41 -9.02
N ASP A 46 17.45 -4.98 -9.05
CA ASP A 46 18.40 -5.27 -10.12
C ASP A 46 18.65 -6.77 -10.30
N LEU A 47 18.78 -7.50 -9.19
CA LEU A 47 18.97 -8.95 -9.22
C LEU A 47 17.73 -9.65 -9.77
N ALA A 48 16.53 -9.23 -9.34
CA ALA A 48 15.28 -9.79 -9.85
C ALA A 48 15.10 -9.58 -11.36
N ILE A 49 15.40 -8.38 -11.84
CA ILE A 49 15.35 -8.05 -13.28
C ILE A 49 16.39 -8.87 -14.04
N ALA A 50 17.63 -8.92 -13.55
CA ALA A 50 18.73 -9.62 -14.21
C ALA A 50 18.46 -11.13 -14.30
N LEU A 51 18.01 -11.77 -13.22
CA LEU A 51 17.69 -13.19 -13.20
C LEU A 51 16.56 -13.53 -14.18
N PHE A 52 15.46 -12.76 -14.17
CA PHE A 52 14.37 -12.98 -15.12
C PHE A 52 14.87 -12.95 -16.57
N HIS A 53 15.55 -11.87 -16.98
CA HIS A 53 16.02 -11.70 -18.35
C HIS A 53 17.16 -12.65 -18.74
N TYR A 54 17.91 -13.19 -17.79
CA TYR A 54 18.94 -14.19 -18.09
C TYR A 54 18.33 -15.49 -18.65
N PHE A 55 17.19 -15.90 -18.11
CA PHE A 55 16.49 -17.12 -18.52
C PHE A 55 15.41 -16.86 -19.59
N ASP A 56 14.84 -15.66 -19.63
CA ASP A 56 13.76 -15.32 -20.57
C ASP A 56 14.23 -15.44 -22.03
N GLY A 57 13.50 -16.22 -22.84
CA GLY A 57 13.88 -16.52 -24.22
C GLY A 57 15.05 -17.49 -24.43
N TRP A 58 15.62 -18.10 -23.37
CA TRP A 58 16.78 -19.02 -23.48
C TRP A 58 16.51 -20.42 -22.91
N PRO A 59 15.90 -21.35 -23.69
CA PRO A 59 15.54 -22.69 -23.22
C PRO A 59 16.72 -23.51 -22.68
N ALA A 60 17.89 -23.44 -23.32
CA ALA A 60 19.08 -24.17 -22.89
C ALA A 60 19.53 -23.79 -21.47
N ARG A 61 19.50 -22.49 -21.12
CA ARG A 61 19.81 -22.01 -19.76
C ARG A 61 18.80 -22.53 -18.74
N LYS A 62 17.52 -22.58 -19.11
CA LYS A 62 16.46 -23.12 -18.24
C LYS A 62 16.69 -24.60 -17.98
N GLU A 63 17.05 -25.36 -19.00
CA GLU A 63 17.31 -26.80 -18.86
C GLU A 63 18.50 -27.08 -17.96
N ASP A 64 19.62 -26.38 -18.17
CA ASP A 64 20.78 -26.48 -17.30
C ASP A 64 20.46 -26.13 -15.84
N PHE A 65 19.66 -25.09 -15.63
CA PHE A 65 19.25 -24.69 -14.30
C PHE A 65 18.33 -25.73 -13.65
N ARG A 66 17.42 -26.37 -14.41
CA ARG A 66 16.59 -27.48 -13.90
C ARG A 66 17.43 -28.64 -13.40
N THR A 67 18.52 -28.99 -14.10
CA THR A 67 19.45 -30.01 -13.61
C THR A 67 20.00 -29.64 -12.24
N VAL A 68 20.45 -28.39 -12.07
CA VAL A 68 20.92 -27.89 -10.76
C VAL A 68 19.82 -27.89 -9.70
N LEU A 69 18.59 -27.51 -10.05
CA LEU A 69 17.45 -27.54 -9.12
C LEU A 69 17.14 -28.96 -8.66
N ALA A 70 17.15 -29.93 -9.58
CA ALA A 70 16.94 -31.35 -9.27
C ALA A 70 18.03 -31.90 -8.34
N GLU A 71 19.30 -31.61 -8.61
CA GLU A 71 20.43 -31.99 -7.74
C GLU A 71 20.29 -31.40 -6.32
N LYS A 72 19.79 -30.16 -6.22
CA LYS A 72 19.55 -29.47 -4.94
C LYS A 72 18.22 -29.83 -4.29
N LYS A 73 17.40 -30.70 -4.91
CA LYS A 73 16.05 -31.05 -4.44
C LYS A 73 15.14 -29.82 -4.25
N LEU A 74 15.29 -28.82 -5.12
CA LEU A 74 14.49 -27.61 -5.14
C LEU A 74 13.33 -27.75 -6.14
N LYS A 75 12.28 -26.94 -5.96
CA LYS A 75 11.14 -26.91 -6.88
C LYS A 75 11.56 -26.33 -8.23
N ASP A 76 11.12 -26.94 -9.34
CA ASP A 76 11.27 -26.35 -10.68
C ASP A 76 10.28 -25.18 -10.85
N LEU A 77 10.76 -23.96 -10.58
CA LEU A 77 9.98 -22.74 -10.65
C LEU A 77 10.67 -21.72 -11.57
N CYS A 78 9.89 -21.07 -12.43
CA CYS A 78 10.38 -19.99 -13.28
C CYS A 78 10.62 -18.68 -12.49
N PHE A 79 11.50 -17.80 -12.93
CA PHE A 79 11.60 -16.46 -12.32
C PHE A 79 10.39 -15.59 -12.67
N ILE A 80 10.04 -14.68 -11.75
CA ILE A 80 8.91 -13.73 -11.94
C ILE A 80 9.46 -12.40 -12.42
N LYS A 81 8.82 -11.82 -13.44
CA LYS A 81 9.19 -10.50 -13.98
C LYS A 81 8.90 -9.40 -12.97
N HIS A 82 9.92 -8.59 -12.67
CA HIS A 82 9.79 -7.38 -11.86
C HIS A 82 9.87 -6.13 -12.75
N SER A 83 9.01 -5.14 -12.49
CA SER A 83 9.10 -3.79 -13.06
C SER A 83 9.43 -2.77 -11.97
N THR A 84 10.44 -1.93 -12.20
CA THR A 84 10.84 -0.86 -11.28
C THR A 84 9.72 0.15 -11.02
N SER A 85 8.84 0.37 -12.01
CA SER A 85 7.65 1.22 -11.87
C SER A 85 6.49 0.56 -11.12
N ARG A 86 6.59 -0.74 -10.76
CA ARG A 86 5.52 -1.50 -10.09
C ARG A 86 6.10 -2.33 -8.94
N TRP A 87 6.32 -1.70 -7.77
CA TRP A 87 6.90 -2.38 -6.60
C TRP A 87 6.16 -3.66 -6.17
N LEU A 88 4.86 -3.77 -6.41
CA LEU A 88 4.07 -4.97 -6.12
C LEU A 88 4.56 -6.22 -6.86
N THR A 89 5.35 -6.05 -7.94
CA THR A 89 5.99 -7.17 -8.65
C THR A 89 7.31 -7.60 -8.01
N LEU A 90 7.89 -6.77 -7.13
CA LEU A 90 9.17 -7.05 -6.48
C LEU A 90 9.04 -8.15 -5.43
N GLU A 91 8.05 -8.05 -4.55
CA GLU A 91 7.84 -9.02 -3.46
C GLU A 91 7.72 -10.46 -3.98
N PRO A 92 6.83 -10.78 -4.95
CA PRO A 92 6.77 -12.13 -5.52
C PRO A 92 8.08 -12.57 -6.18
N ALA A 93 8.77 -11.67 -6.89
CA ALA A 93 10.03 -11.99 -7.55
C ALA A 93 11.15 -12.29 -6.54
N VAL A 94 11.23 -11.54 -5.45
CA VAL A 94 12.21 -11.75 -4.39
C VAL A 94 11.90 -13.02 -3.60
N ILE A 95 10.63 -13.30 -3.29
CA ILE A 95 10.23 -14.58 -2.68
C ILE A 95 10.70 -15.75 -3.55
N ARG A 96 10.47 -15.69 -4.87
CA ARG A 96 10.94 -16.71 -5.81
C ARG A 96 12.47 -16.87 -5.81
N ILE A 97 13.21 -15.77 -5.70
CA ILE A 97 14.67 -15.82 -5.59
C ILE A 97 15.10 -16.50 -4.29
N LEU A 98 14.46 -16.18 -3.17
CA LEU A 98 14.77 -16.77 -1.87
C LEU A 98 14.44 -18.28 -1.84
N GLU A 99 13.33 -18.70 -2.46
CA GLU A 99 12.96 -20.12 -2.64
C GLU A 99 14.02 -20.91 -3.42
N LEU A 100 14.65 -20.27 -4.40
CA LEU A 100 15.62 -20.89 -5.31
C LEU A 100 17.08 -20.54 -4.95
N TRP A 101 17.32 -19.93 -3.79
CA TRP A 101 18.59 -19.27 -3.47
C TRP A 101 19.80 -20.18 -3.65
N ASP A 102 19.77 -21.37 -3.06
CA ASP A 102 20.90 -22.31 -3.11
C ASP A 102 21.16 -22.83 -4.53
N GLY A 103 20.10 -22.98 -5.33
CA GLY A 103 20.19 -23.31 -6.75
C GLY A 103 20.83 -22.18 -7.56
N ILE A 104 20.40 -20.94 -7.33
CA ILE A 104 20.93 -19.74 -8.00
C ILE A 104 22.43 -19.59 -7.70
N VAL A 105 22.81 -19.63 -6.42
CA VAL A 105 24.20 -19.49 -5.99
C VAL A 105 25.05 -20.60 -6.61
N HIS A 106 24.58 -21.85 -6.58
CA HIS A 106 25.31 -22.97 -7.18
C HIS A 106 25.45 -22.81 -8.71
N TYR A 107 24.36 -22.45 -9.39
CA TYR A 107 24.35 -22.32 -10.84
C TYR A 107 25.33 -21.26 -11.34
N PHE A 108 25.25 -20.05 -10.77
CA PHE A 108 26.06 -18.91 -11.23
C PHE A 108 27.51 -18.95 -10.74
N LEU A 109 27.76 -19.45 -9.51
CA LEU A 109 29.10 -19.41 -8.92
C LEU A 109 29.90 -20.71 -9.06
N LYS A 110 29.26 -21.82 -9.42
CA LYS A 110 29.94 -23.13 -9.56
C LYS A 110 29.66 -23.80 -10.91
N PHE A 111 28.40 -24.03 -11.26
CA PHE A 111 28.03 -24.80 -12.46
C PHE A 111 28.52 -24.13 -13.75
N ILE A 112 28.16 -22.85 -13.98
CA ILE A 112 28.57 -22.12 -15.19
C ILE A 112 30.10 -22.02 -15.30
N PRO A 113 30.86 -21.57 -14.27
CA PRO A 113 32.31 -21.52 -14.33
C PRO A 113 33.01 -22.84 -14.65
N LEU A 114 32.44 -23.98 -14.24
CA LEU A 114 33.00 -25.30 -14.53
C LEU A 114 32.76 -25.74 -15.98
N ARG A 115 31.68 -25.26 -16.60
CA ARG A 115 31.25 -25.69 -17.94
C ARG A 115 31.72 -24.75 -19.05
N GLU A 116 31.74 -23.45 -18.80
CA GLU A 116 32.06 -22.44 -19.80
C GLU A 116 33.50 -21.94 -19.69
N ARG A 117 34.25 -22.01 -20.80
CA ARG A 117 35.64 -21.51 -20.86
C ARG A 117 35.73 -19.97 -20.94
N LYS A 118 34.67 -19.28 -21.37
CA LYS A 118 34.62 -17.81 -21.51
C LYS A 118 33.37 -17.25 -20.82
N LEU A 119 33.56 -16.55 -19.71
CA LEU A 119 32.50 -15.98 -18.89
C LEU A 119 32.25 -14.51 -19.23
N ASP A 120 32.03 -14.19 -20.51
CA ASP A 120 32.01 -12.80 -20.98
C ASP A 120 30.64 -12.14 -21.09
N SER A 121 29.55 -12.88 -20.88
CA SER A 121 28.21 -12.32 -20.91
C SER A 121 28.02 -11.21 -19.88
N ALA A 122 27.58 -10.03 -20.31
CA ALA A 122 27.28 -8.90 -19.44
C ALA A 122 26.19 -9.23 -18.41
N SER A 123 25.18 -10.02 -18.79
CA SER A 123 24.12 -10.45 -17.88
C SER A 123 24.64 -11.40 -16.79
N TYR A 124 25.53 -12.32 -17.16
CA TYR A 124 26.21 -13.20 -16.21
C TYR A 124 27.06 -12.40 -15.22
N LYS A 125 27.92 -11.50 -15.72
CA LYS A 125 28.78 -10.65 -14.89
C LYS A 125 27.97 -9.81 -13.90
N LYS A 126 26.85 -9.21 -14.32
CA LYS A 126 25.93 -8.46 -13.45
C LYS A 126 25.33 -9.32 -12.34
N ILE A 127 24.85 -10.52 -12.66
CA ILE A 127 24.26 -11.42 -11.65
C ILE A 127 25.33 -11.85 -10.64
N VAL A 128 26.50 -12.26 -11.12
CA VAL A 128 27.60 -12.69 -10.24
C VAL A 128 28.10 -11.56 -9.35
N SER A 129 28.20 -10.32 -9.86
CA SER A 129 28.60 -9.19 -9.02
C SER A 129 27.60 -8.94 -7.88
N LEU A 130 26.29 -9.08 -8.15
CA LEU A 130 25.24 -8.94 -7.14
C LEU A 130 25.25 -10.10 -6.13
N LEU A 131 25.40 -11.35 -6.60
CA LEU A 131 25.44 -12.53 -5.74
C LEU A 131 26.67 -12.57 -4.82
N LYS A 132 27.75 -11.87 -5.18
CA LYS A 132 28.96 -11.73 -4.36
C LYS A 132 28.85 -10.67 -3.27
N LEU A 133 27.83 -9.80 -3.31
CA LEU A 133 27.62 -8.81 -2.26
C LEU A 133 27.24 -9.52 -0.95
N PRO A 134 27.95 -9.31 0.17
CA PRO A 134 27.64 -9.97 1.44
C PRO A 134 26.22 -9.71 1.94
N LEU A 135 25.70 -8.51 1.67
CA LEU A 135 24.39 -8.06 2.15
C LEU A 135 23.22 -8.47 1.25
N ILE A 136 23.42 -8.98 0.03
CA ILE A 136 22.32 -9.16 -0.93
C ILE A 136 21.19 -10.04 -0.39
N LYS A 137 21.53 -11.12 0.34
CA LYS A 137 20.51 -12.00 0.91
C LYS A 137 19.74 -11.32 2.04
N ALA A 138 20.40 -10.49 2.84
CA ALA A 138 19.76 -9.68 3.88
C ALA A 138 18.85 -8.62 3.24
N GLU A 139 19.30 -7.97 2.16
CA GLU A 139 18.51 -6.98 1.40
C GLU A 139 17.25 -7.61 0.76
N LEU A 140 17.35 -8.82 0.21
CA LEU A 140 16.20 -9.56 -0.32
C LEU A 140 15.18 -9.87 0.79
N ASN A 141 15.63 -10.39 1.93
CA ASN A 141 14.74 -10.67 3.07
C ASN A 141 14.10 -9.40 3.62
N PHE A 142 14.85 -8.30 3.74
CA PHE A 142 14.33 -7.02 4.20
C PHE A 142 13.29 -6.44 3.25
N VAL A 143 13.51 -6.49 1.93
CA VAL A 143 12.56 -6.00 0.95
C VAL A 143 11.24 -6.76 1.06
N CYS A 144 11.27 -8.10 1.22
CA CYS A 144 10.05 -8.88 1.48
C CYS A 144 9.34 -8.41 2.76
N ALA A 145 10.05 -8.38 3.88
CA ALA A 145 9.50 -7.99 5.18
C ALA A 145 8.86 -6.57 5.14
N SER A 146 9.55 -5.60 4.55
CA SER A 146 9.04 -4.23 4.44
C SER A 146 7.85 -4.12 3.49
N SER A 147 7.94 -4.78 2.31
CA SER A 147 6.87 -4.75 1.31
C SER A 147 5.56 -5.32 1.85
N ALA A 148 5.62 -6.41 2.62
CA ALA A 148 4.46 -7.07 3.21
C ALA A 148 3.64 -6.13 4.11
N ILE A 149 4.29 -5.16 4.79
CA ILE A 149 3.61 -4.17 5.62
C ILE A 149 2.64 -3.35 4.78
N LEU A 150 3.08 -2.84 3.62
CA LEU A 150 2.27 -1.99 2.74
C LEU A 150 1.30 -2.82 1.89
N THR A 151 1.71 -4.03 1.47
CA THR A 151 0.90 -4.94 0.64
C THR A 151 -0.45 -5.23 1.29
N LYS A 152 -0.48 -5.41 2.62
CA LYS A 152 -1.74 -5.59 3.38
C LYS A 152 -2.73 -4.45 3.11
N TYR A 153 -2.28 -3.21 3.18
CA TYR A 153 -3.15 -2.03 3.03
C TYR A 153 -3.50 -1.77 1.57
N THR A 154 -2.57 -1.98 0.63
CA THR A 154 -2.89 -1.84 -0.79
C THR A 154 -3.93 -2.86 -1.24
N ARG A 155 -3.85 -4.10 -0.76
CA ARG A 155 -4.88 -5.13 -1.05
C ARG A 155 -6.23 -4.75 -0.45
N PHE A 156 -6.24 -4.21 0.76
CA PHE A 156 -7.47 -3.74 1.38
C PHE A 156 -8.17 -2.66 0.55
N PHE A 157 -7.42 -1.65 0.08
CA PHE A 157 -7.97 -0.58 -0.76
C PHE A 157 -8.24 -0.97 -2.22
N GLN A 158 -7.90 -2.20 -2.63
CA GLN A 158 -8.26 -2.75 -3.95
C GLN A 158 -9.66 -3.39 -3.97
N ASN A 159 -10.31 -3.54 -2.83
CA ASN A 159 -11.70 -4.02 -2.74
C ASN A 159 -12.69 -2.99 -3.33
N GLU A 160 -13.80 -3.50 -3.86
CA GLU A 160 -14.80 -2.72 -4.63
C GLU A 160 -15.84 -1.98 -3.75
N GLY A 161 -15.95 -2.32 -2.46
CA GLY A 161 -16.91 -1.67 -1.56
C GLY A 161 -16.48 -0.27 -1.11
N PRO A 162 -17.38 0.52 -0.49
CA PRO A 162 -17.05 1.85 0.03
C PRO A 162 -16.10 1.72 1.22
N LEU A 163 -14.88 2.24 1.07
CA LEU A 163 -13.84 2.19 2.11
C LEU A 163 -13.42 3.57 2.60
N VAL A 164 -14.13 4.63 2.23
CA VAL A 164 -13.76 6.01 2.56
C VAL A 164 -13.75 6.25 4.08
N GLN A 165 -14.65 5.60 4.82
CA GLN A 165 -14.72 5.62 6.28
C GLN A 165 -13.58 4.84 6.94
N GLU A 166 -12.98 3.87 6.24
CA GLU A 166 -11.82 3.09 6.72
C GLU A 166 -10.52 3.81 6.46
N LEU A 167 -10.50 4.73 5.50
CA LEU A 167 -9.29 5.31 4.95
C LEU A 167 -8.38 5.94 6.01
N TYR A 168 -8.90 6.87 6.81
CA TYR A 168 -8.08 7.57 7.81
C TYR A 168 -7.53 6.60 8.86
N ASP A 169 -8.37 5.73 9.40
CA ASP A 169 -7.99 4.76 10.43
C ASP A 169 -6.94 3.78 9.91
N CYS A 170 -7.13 3.23 8.71
CA CYS A 170 -6.18 2.32 8.07
C CYS A 170 -4.82 2.96 7.80
N ILE A 171 -4.79 4.19 7.26
CA ILE A 171 -3.51 4.87 7.00
C ILE A 171 -2.84 5.29 8.31
N LYS A 172 -3.60 5.66 9.33
CA LYS A 172 -3.06 5.95 10.67
C LYS A 172 -2.47 4.71 11.32
N GLU A 173 -3.12 3.55 11.21
CA GLU A 173 -2.59 2.26 11.69
C GLU A 173 -1.32 1.87 10.94
N LEU A 174 -1.28 2.05 9.60
CA LEU A 174 -0.06 1.82 8.82
C LEU A 174 1.07 2.74 9.28
N LEU A 175 0.80 4.03 9.45
CA LEU A 175 1.80 4.98 9.96
C LEU A 175 2.31 4.56 11.33
N PHE A 176 1.43 4.09 12.23
CA PHE A 176 1.81 3.57 13.53
C PHE A 176 2.74 2.36 13.42
N LYS A 177 2.49 1.45 12.47
CA LYS A 177 3.39 0.30 12.22
C LYS A 177 4.75 0.73 11.66
N ILE A 178 4.78 1.71 10.76
CA ILE A 178 6.03 2.24 10.19
C ILE A 178 6.83 2.97 11.27
N ALA A 179 6.19 3.89 12.02
CA ALA A 179 6.80 4.58 13.14
C ALA A 179 7.28 3.58 14.21
N GLY A 180 6.51 2.52 14.49
CA GLY A 180 6.89 1.47 15.43
C GLY A 180 8.17 0.71 15.07
N ARG A 181 8.67 0.81 13.83
CA ARG A 181 9.97 0.24 13.43
C ARG A 181 11.16 1.14 13.75
N VAL A 182 10.97 2.45 13.89
CA VAL A 182 12.08 3.43 13.90
C VAL A 182 11.97 4.55 14.94
N CYS A 183 10.80 4.78 15.53
CA CYS A 183 10.56 5.86 16.49
C CYS A 183 10.57 5.33 17.93
N LYS A 184 10.87 6.24 18.88
CA LYS A 184 10.87 5.95 20.32
C LYS A 184 9.44 5.74 20.86
N PRO A 185 9.25 5.04 21.99
CA PRO A 185 7.92 4.78 22.57
C PRO A 185 7.10 6.04 22.89
N GLU A 186 7.76 7.15 23.20
CA GLU A 186 7.12 8.45 23.48
C GLU A 186 6.39 8.97 22.23
N THR A 187 7.04 8.90 21.07
CA THR A 187 6.46 9.28 19.77
C THR A 187 5.28 8.38 19.41
N LEU A 188 5.35 7.07 19.71
CA LEU A 188 4.23 6.14 19.48
C LEU A 188 3.05 6.45 20.40
N THR A 189 3.32 6.84 21.65
CA THR A 189 2.30 7.25 22.62
C THR A 189 1.58 8.51 22.15
N TYR A 190 2.33 9.49 21.63
CA TYR A 190 1.78 10.68 20.99
C TYR A 190 0.88 10.30 19.81
N LEU A 191 1.39 9.52 18.85
CA LEU A 191 0.65 9.10 17.65
C LEU A 191 -0.66 8.36 17.98
N LYS A 192 -0.65 7.56 19.04
CA LYS A 192 -1.85 6.85 19.53
C LYS A 192 -2.90 7.81 20.09
N LYS A 193 -2.49 8.83 20.85
CA LYS A 193 -3.37 9.80 21.50
C LYS A 193 -3.90 10.86 20.53
N SER A 194 -3.13 11.25 19.52
CA SER A 194 -3.51 12.31 18.58
C SER A 194 -4.80 11.96 17.83
N THR A 195 -5.83 12.78 17.98
CA THR A 195 -7.16 12.54 17.39
C THR A 195 -7.35 13.22 16.03
N CYS A 196 -6.56 14.23 15.70
CA CYS A 196 -6.54 14.93 14.42
C CYS A 196 -5.15 15.50 14.13
N VAL A 197 -4.85 15.74 12.85
CA VAL A 197 -3.71 16.49 12.30
C VAL A 197 -2.36 16.14 12.94
N LEU A 198 -1.58 15.30 12.25
CA LEU A 198 -0.27 14.87 12.73
C LEU A 198 0.83 15.83 12.30
N GLY A 199 1.64 16.29 13.26
CA GLY A 199 2.91 16.97 12.98
C GLY A 199 3.97 16.00 12.42
N ASP A 200 5.17 16.53 12.16
CA ASP A 200 6.31 15.67 11.84
C ASP A 200 6.71 14.84 13.07
N ILE A 201 6.82 13.52 12.89
CA ILE A 201 7.16 12.55 13.95
C ILE A 201 8.45 11.78 13.63
N PHE A 202 9.11 12.11 12.51
CA PHE A 202 10.33 11.46 12.06
C PHE A 202 11.56 12.39 12.16
N ASP A 203 11.51 13.35 13.08
CA ASP A 203 12.66 14.15 13.46
C ASP A 203 13.72 13.30 14.20
N GLN A 204 14.95 13.82 14.26
CA GLN A 204 16.09 13.07 14.80
C GLN A 204 15.95 12.74 16.30
N ASP A 205 15.20 13.55 17.06
CA ASP A 205 14.98 13.35 18.49
C ASP A 205 13.89 12.29 18.75
N SER A 206 12.97 12.11 17.81
CA SER A 206 11.91 11.08 17.83
C SER A 206 12.39 9.69 17.41
N LEU A 207 13.55 9.58 16.75
CA LEU A 207 14.05 8.31 16.22
C LEU A 207 14.85 7.49 17.24
N LEU A 208 14.70 6.17 17.18
CA LEU A 208 15.58 5.23 17.86
C LEU A 208 17.00 5.30 17.27
N PRO A 209 18.04 5.00 18.05
CA PRO A 209 19.34 4.69 17.48
C PRO A 209 19.23 3.53 16.47
N SER A 210 19.89 3.62 15.32
CA SER A 210 19.76 2.60 14.25
C SER A 210 20.09 1.18 14.70
N LYS A 211 20.98 1.03 15.69
CA LYS A 211 21.35 -0.26 16.32
C LYS A 211 20.21 -0.92 17.12
N ASP A 212 19.24 -0.15 17.58
CA ASP A 212 18.14 -0.62 18.43
C ASP A 212 16.89 -1.01 17.59
N ILE A 213 16.97 -0.86 16.26
CA ILE A 213 15.91 -1.30 15.34
C ILE A 213 15.87 -2.82 15.31
N VAL A 214 14.69 -3.39 15.57
CA VAL A 214 14.47 -4.83 15.58
C VAL A 214 14.18 -5.34 14.16
N LEU A 215 14.97 -6.32 13.72
CA LEU A 215 14.81 -7.02 12.45
C LEU A 215 14.32 -8.45 12.64
N GLU A 216 13.78 -9.03 11.57
CA GLU A 216 13.37 -10.43 11.55
C GLU A 216 14.60 -11.37 11.57
N LYS A 217 14.42 -12.56 12.13
CA LYS A 217 15.50 -13.53 12.38
C LYS A 217 16.25 -13.92 11.09
N ASN A 218 15.54 -14.16 10.01
CA ASN A 218 16.12 -14.46 8.68
C ASN A 218 17.08 -13.37 8.18
N ILE A 219 16.81 -12.10 8.49
CA ILE A 219 17.69 -10.98 8.14
C ILE A 219 18.91 -11.01 9.05
N LEU A 220 18.72 -11.16 10.37
CA LEU A 220 19.81 -11.24 11.34
C LEU A 220 20.78 -12.39 11.04
N ASP A 221 20.27 -13.57 10.69
CA ASP A 221 21.06 -14.75 10.32
C ASP A 221 21.97 -14.47 9.10
N CYS A 222 21.48 -13.69 8.13
CA CYS A 222 22.28 -13.26 6.97
C CYS A 222 23.38 -12.27 7.36
N LEU A 223 23.14 -11.44 8.39
CA LEU A 223 24.09 -10.42 8.82
C LEU A 223 25.23 -10.98 9.68
N ILE A 224 25.13 -12.19 10.23
CA ILE A 224 26.16 -12.78 11.13
C ILE A 224 27.56 -12.72 10.50
N GLN A 225 27.67 -13.08 9.22
CA GLN A 225 28.93 -13.16 8.47
C GLN A 225 29.41 -11.82 7.91
N CYS A 226 28.64 -10.74 8.09
CA CYS A 226 29.00 -9.40 7.61
C CYS A 226 29.89 -8.67 8.62
N SER A 227 30.70 -7.75 8.14
CA SER A 227 31.50 -6.84 8.97
C SER A 227 30.62 -5.87 9.77
N ASP A 228 31.16 -5.32 10.86
CA ASP A 228 30.43 -4.34 11.68
C ASP A 228 30.11 -3.05 10.94
N VAL A 229 30.92 -2.69 9.94
CA VAL A 229 30.67 -1.52 9.07
C VAL A 229 29.47 -1.80 8.18
N GLU A 230 29.41 -2.97 7.55
CA GLU A 230 28.28 -3.39 6.70
C GLU A 230 26.99 -3.48 7.51
N LYS A 231 27.03 -4.09 8.69
CA LYS A 231 25.89 -4.15 9.61
C LYS A 231 25.38 -2.76 9.96
N ARG A 232 26.27 -1.84 10.35
CA ARG A 232 25.88 -0.44 10.67
C ARG A 232 25.26 0.27 9.47
N ASN A 233 25.86 0.16 8.29
CA ASN A 233 25.33 0.77 7.07
C ASN A 233 23.96 0.18 6.70
N PHE A 234 23.78 -1.13 6.84
CA PHE A 234 22.51 -1.79 6.61
C PHE A 234 21.42 -1.26 7.56
N MET A 235 21.70 -1.18 8.87
CA MET A 235 20.75 -0.65 9.85
C MET A 235 20.38 0.83 9.58
N LEU A 236 21.35 1.65 9.17
CA LEU A 236 21.09 3.03 8.76
C LEU A 236 20.19 3.11 7.53
N ASN A 237 20.42 2.26 6.54
CA ASN A 237 19.58 2.21 5.34
C ASN A 237 18.16 1.72 5.66
N VAL A 238 18.01 0.74 6.57
CA VAL A 238 16.70 0.30 7.08
C VAL A 238 15.96 1.46 7.75
N GLN A 239 16.64 2.22 8.61
CA GLN A 239 16.03 3.37 9.26
C GLN A 239 15.55 4.40 8.25
N LYS A 240 16.44 4.79 7.32
CA LYS A 240 16.13 5.76 6.26
C LYS A 240 14.97 5.29 5.37
N HIS A 241 14.88 4.00 5.09
CA HIS A 241 13.78 3.40 4.33
C HIS A 241 12.43 3.67 4.98
N PHE A 242 12.27 3.31 6.26
CA PHE A 242 11.02 3.50 6.99
C PHE A 242 10.70 4.97 7.24
N VAL A 243 11.69 5.81 7.57
CA VAL A 243 11.53 7.26 7.70
C VAL A 243 11.01 7.86 6.40
N THR A 244 11.61 7.51 5.26
CA THR A 244 11.19 8.01 3.96
C THR A 244 9.75 7.63 3.61
N ILE A 245 9.37 6.37 3.90
CA ILE A 245 7.98 5.90 3.73
C ILE A 245 7.04 6.71 4.63
N GLY A 246 7.37 6.81 5.91
CA GLY A 246 6.56 7.48 6.92
C GLY A 246 6.33 8.97 6.63
N CYS A 247 7.39 9.72 6.33
CA CYS A 247 7.31 11.12 5.93
C CYS A 247 6.44 11.31 4.68
N TYR A 248 6.54 10.39 3.70
CA TYR A 248 5.71 10.47 2.50
C TYR A 248 4.23 10.20 2.80
N ILE A 249 3.93 9.22 3.65
CA ILE A 249 2.57 8.93 4.12
C ILE A 249 1.99 10.12 4.88
N LEU A 250 2.74 10.75 5.78
CA LEU A 250 2.30 11.96 6.49
C LEU A 250 1.98 13.10 5.53
N LYS A 251 2.86 13.34 4.55
CA LYS A 251 2.74 14.45 3.60
C LYS A 251 1.64 14.28 2.56
N LYS A 252 1.37 13.04 2.14
CA LYS A 252 0.49 12.74 0.99
C LYS A 252 -0.74 11.91 1.34
N GLY A 253 -0.79 11.33 2.52
CA GLY A 253 -1.93 10.57 3.01
C GLY A 253 -3.09 11.45 3.49
N PRO A 254 -4.17 10.82 3.98
CA PRO A 254 -5.38 11.50 4.45
C PRO A 254 -5.23 12.11 5.85
N LEU A 255 -4.06 12.04 6.47
CA LEU A 255 -3.85 12.32 7.90
C LEU A 255 -3.95 13.81 8.27
N MET A 256 -3.91 14.69 7.28
CA MET A 256 -4.15 16.12 7.40
C MET A 256 -5.56 16.54 6.95
N ASN A 257 -6.39 15.58 6.54
CA ASN A 257 -7.72 15.84 6.00
C ASN A 257 -8.78 15.67 7.10
N GLU A 258 -9.36 16.80 7.52
CA GLU A 258 -10.38 16.86 8.58
C GLU A 258 -11.60 16.01 8.24
N LEU A 259 -12.15 16.14 7.02
CA LEU A 259 -13.29 15.35 6.55
C LEU A 259 -13.01 13.85 6.69
N LEU A 260 -11.89 13.36 6.16
CA LEU A 260 -11.56 11.93 6.22
C LEU A 260 -11.39 11.43 7.67
N SER A 261 -10.94 12.29 8.59
CA SER A 261 -10.79 11.94 10.01
C SER A 261 -12.13 11.76 10.76
N ILE A 262 -13.20 12.39 10.26
CA ILE A 262 -14.53 12.32 10.88
C ILE A 262 -15.43 11.25 10.26
N LEU A 263 -15.18 10.84 9.00
CA LEU A 263 -16.00 9.84 8.30
C LEU A 263 -16.09 8.49 9.03
N SER A 264 -15.12 8.13 9.87
CA SER A 264 -15.19 6.89 10.65
C SER A 264 -16.40 6.83 11.60
N CYS A 265 -17.08 7.94 11.90
CA CYS A 265 -18.29 7.94 12.74
C CYS A 265 -19.46 7.15 12.16
N ILE A 266 -19.50 6.93 10.83
CA ILE A 266 -20.59 6.20 10.16
C ILE A 266 -20.45 4.68 10.27
N LYS A 267 -19.34 4.19 10.82
CA LYS A 267 -19.16 2.75 11.07
C LYS A 267 -20.12 2.31 12.17
N PRO A 268 -20.76 1.11 12.07
CA PRO A 268 -21.70 0.62 13.07
C PRO A 268 -21.16 0.72 14.52
N GLY A 269 -19.94 0.24 14.75
CA GLY A 269 -19.28 0.29 16.06
C GLY A 269 -18.91 1.69 16.58
N ASN A 270 -19.05 2.73 15.74
CA ASN A 270 -18.74 4.12 16.11
C ASN A 270 -19.98 4.99 16.33
N ILE A 271 -21.18 4.55 15.90
CA ILE A 271 -22.40 5.36 15.98
C ILE A 271 -22.74 5.74 17.43
N LYS A 272 -22.61 4.81 18.38
CA LYS A 272 -22.91 5.05 19.81
C LYS A 272 -21.82 5.82 20.57
N LYS A 273 -20.71 6.18 19.93
CA LYS A 273 -19.64 6.95 20.61
C LYS A 273 -20.09 8.38 20.88
N ALA A 274 -19.72 8.93 22.04
CA ALA A 274 -20.14 10.26 22.47
C ALA A 274 -19.78 11.38 21.47
N ASN A 275 -18.69 11.23 20.72
CA ASN A 275 -18.25 12.21 19.73
C ASN A 275 -18.87 12.02 18.33
N SER A 276 -19.65 10.97 18.09
CA SER A 276 -20.19 10.68 16.75
C SER A 276 -21.22 11.73 16.31
N LEU A 277 -22.01 12.27 17.24
CA LEU A 277 -22.98 13.33 16.96
C LEU A 277 -22.29 14.59 16.41
N LYS A 278 -21.21 15.03 17.07
CA LYS A 278 -20.43 16.19 16.59
C LYS A 278 -19.86 15.93 15.19
N LYS A 279 -19.36 14.71 14.94
CA LYS A 279 -18.79 14.33 13.65
C LYS A 279 -19.84 14.32 12.53
N ILE A 280 -21.04 13.77 12.75
CA ILE A 280 -22.08 13.76 11.71
C ILE A 280 -22.57 15.18 11.38
N GLN A 281 -22.64 16.07 12.38
CA GLN A 281 -22.97 17.48 12.16
C GLN A 281 -21.93 18.16 11.26
N GLU A 282 -20.65 17.90 11.54
CA GLU A 282 -19.54 18.42 10.73
C GLU A 282 -19.58 17.87 9.29
N ILE A 283 -19.83 16.56 9.12
CA ILE A 283 -20.05 15.95 7.79
C ILE A 283 -21.21 16.63 7.05
N ALA A 284 -22.35 16.82 7.73
CA ALA A 284 -23.53 17.45 7.15
C ALA A 284 -23.27 18.90 6.72
N SER A 285 -22.42 19.63 7.45
CA SER A 285 -22.03 21.00 7.07
C SER A 285 -21.06 21.07 5.89
N LEU A 286 -20.26 20.02 5.67
CA LEU A 286 -19.26 19.97 4.60
C LEU A 286 -19.85 19.48 3.27
N LEU A 287 -20.93 18.70 3.32
CA LEU A 287 -21.58 18.17 2.12
C LEU A 287 -22.65 19.12 1.58
N PRO A 288 -22.77 19.28 0.25
CA PRO A 288 -23.68 20.25 -0.37
C PRO A 288 -25.13 19.74 -0.45
N PHE A 289 -25.67 19.14 0.61
CA PHE A 289 -27.07 18.67 0.64
C PHE A 289 -27.96 19.61 1.46
N PRO A 290 -29.16 19.94 0.95
CA PRO A 290 -30.13 20.76 1.67
C PRO A 290 -30.79 19.92 2.77
N SER A 291 -30.13 19.79 3.92
CA SER A 291 -30.70 19.20 5.13
C SER A 291 -30.68 20.22 6.25
N LYS A 292 -31.81 20.37 6.96
CA LYS A 292 -31.83 21.19 8.18
C LYS A 292 -31.00 20.47 9.24
N MET A 293 -30.01 21.16 9.79
CA MET A 293 -29.12 20.59 10.80
C MET A 293 -29.86 20.02 12.01
N GLY A 294 -30.99 20.64 12.41
CA GLY A 294 -31.87 20.13 13.48
C GLY A 294 -32.36 18.71 13.21
N ASP A 295 -32.88 18.47 12.01
CA ASP A 295 -33.42 17.16 11.61
C ASP A 295 -32.32 16.08 11.61
N VAL A 296 -31.10 16.42 11.16
CA VAL A 296 -29.94 15.51 11.19
C VAL A 296 -29.56 15.13 12.62
N ILE A 297 -29.58 16.09 13.54
CA ILE A 297 -29.27 15.87 14.96
C ILE A 297 -30.29 14.92 15.58
N ASP A 298 -31.58 15.16 15.32
CA ASP A 298 -32.66 14.36 15.89
C ASP A 298 -32.66 12.94 15.33
N GLU A 299 -32.51 12.78 14.01
CA GLU A 299 -32.37 11.48 13.35
C GLU A 299 -31.17 10.69 13.91
N TRP A 300 -30.01 11.33 14.10
CA TRP A 300 -28.81 10.65 14.62
C TRP A 300 -28.97 10.20 16.07
N LYS A 301 -29.58 11.04 16.93
CA LYS A 301 -29.86 10.66 18.33
C LYS A 301 -30.83 9.49 18.41
N LEU A 302 -31.85 9.46 17.57
CA LEU A 302 -32.78 8.33 17.49
C LEU A 302 -32.06 7.07 17.02
N LEU A 303 -31.20 7.16 16.00
CA LEU A 303 -30.39 6.04 15.51
C LEU A 303 -29.48 5.47 16.61
N GLN A 304 -28.92 6.30 17.49
CA GLN A 304 -28.08 5.84 18.61
C GLN A 304 -28.83 4.95 19.61
N LEU A 305 -30.16 5.08 19.69
CA LEU A 305 -31.03 4.27 20.54
C LEU A 305 -31.42 2.93 19.90
N GLU A 306 -31.22 2.78 18.57
CA GLU A 306 -31.54 1.55 17.86
C GLU A 306 -30.59 0.39 18.26
N VAL A 307 -31.05 -0.82 17.96
CA VAL A 307 -30.20 -2.01 18.01
C VAL A 307 -29.25 -1.95 16.82
N ILE A 308 -27.94 -1.88 17.10
CA ILE A 308 -26.91 -1.79 16.08
C ILE A 308 -26.21 -3.15 16.01
N GLU A 309 -26.40 -3.83 14.88
CA GLU A 309 -25.71 -5.07 14.56
C GLU A 309 -24.45 -4.77 13.75
N GLU A 310 -23.35 -5.48 14.05
CA GLU A 310 -22.15 -5.39 13.22
C GLU A 310 -22.35 -6.15 11.90
N LYS A 311 -22.52 -5.38 10.83
CA LYS A 311 -22.70 -5.86 9.46
C LYS A 311 -21.73 -5.10 8.52
N PRO A 312 -21.44 -5.64 7.32
CA PRO A 312 -20.78 -4.88 6.27
C PRO A 312 -21.47 -3.52 6.06
N ILE A 313 -20.69 -2.46 5.85
CA ILE A 313 -21.17 -1.06 5.89
C ILE A 313 -22.38 -0.82 4.98
N GLU A 314 -22.38 -1.39 3.78
CA GLU A 314 -23.47 -1.25 2.81
C GLU A 314 -24.75 -1.92 3.30
N LYS A 315 -24.62 -3.16 3.80
CA LYS A 315 -25.76 -3.92 4.30
C LYS A 315 -26.35 -3.28 5.55
N PHE A 316 -25.48 -2.81 6.45
CA PHE A 316 -25.89 -2.06 7.63
C PHE A 316 -26.74 -0.84 7.27
N TRP A 317 -26.23 0.03 6.38
CA TRP A 317 -26.96 1.24 6.01
C TRP A 317 -28.20 0.96 5.17
N SER A 318 -28.20 -0.07 4.32
CA SER A 318 -29.40 -0.52 3.61
C SER A 318 -30.52 -0.87 4.59
N ASP A 319 -30.22 -1.68 5.62
CA ASP A 319 -31.21 -2.09 6.62
C ASP A 319 -31.76 -0.86 7.37
N ILE A 320 -30.91 0.12 7.73
CA ILE A 320 -31.34 1.36 8.39
C ILE A 320 -32.24 2.22 7.48
N PHE A 321 -31.95 2.27 6.18
CA PHE A 321 -32.72 3.07 5.22
C PHE A 321 -34.09 2.47 4.87
N GLU A 322 -34.31 1.20 5.19
CA GLU A 322 -35.60 0.52 5.02
C GLU A 322 -36.57 0.76 6.19
N ILE A 323 -36.07 1.29 7.33
CA ILE A 323 -36.91 1.57 8.49
C ILE A 323 -37.92 2.67 8.14
N GLN A 324 -39.20 2.36 8.28
CA GLN A 324 -40.30 3.28 8.04
C GLN A 324 -40.75 3.98 9.33
N GLY A 325 -41.13 5.25 9.20
CA GLY A 325 -41.82 6.01 10.24
C GLY A 325 -43.33 5.69 10.28
N LEU A 326 -44.03 6.30 11.22
CA LEU A 326 -45.47 6.11 11.45
C LEU A 326 -46.35 6.43 10.22
N ASN A 327 -45.85 7.29 9.34
CA ASN A 327 -46.52 7.73 8.12
C ASN A 327 -46.10 6.93 6.86
N GLY A 328 -45.36 5.82 7.03
CA GLY A 328 -44.82 5.03 5.91
C GLY A 328 -43.64 5.67 5.16
N SER A 329 -43.20 6.88 5.54
CA SER A 329 -42.01 7.50 4.98
C SER A 329 -40.73 6.93 5.59
N VAL A 330 -39.59 7.08 4.91
CA VAL A 330 -38.29 6.65 5.43
C VAL A 330 -37.97 7.40 6.73
N LYS A 331 -37.73 6.66 7.82
CA LYS A 331 -37.53 7.22 9.17
C LYS A 331 -36.32 8.15 9.26
N TYR A 332 -35.25 7.81 8.55
CA TYR A 332 -33.95 8.51 8.59
C TYR A 332 -33.60 9.12 7.22
N MET A 333 -34.49 9.96 6.67
CA MET A 333 -34.35 10.48 5.31
C MET A 333 -33.14 11.40 5.14
N ASN A 334 -32.85 12.29 6.11
CA ASN A 334 -31.70 13.18 6.02
C ASN A 334 -30.39 12.41 6.14
N LEU A 335 -30.32 11.45 7.08
CA LEU A 335 -29.19 10.55 7.19
C LEU A 335 -29.01 9.72 5.94
N LYS A 336 -30.09 9.22 5.32
CA LYS A 336 -30.02 8.50 4.05
C LYS A 336 -29.29 9.33 2.98
N ASN A 337 -29.70 10.58 2.78
CA ASN A 337 -29.06 11.45 1.79
C ASN A 337 -27.58 11.69 2.09
N ILE A 338 -27.26 12.05 3.35
CA ILE A 338 -25.90 12.35 3.79
C ILE A 338 -25.00 11.12 3.66
N ILE A 339 -25.44 9.98 4.19
CA ILE A 339 -24.64 8.76 4.22
C ILE A 339 -24.49 8.16 2.83
N THR A 340 -25.54 8.14 2.00
CA THR A 340 -25.40 7.72 0.60
C THR A 340 -24.38 8.59 -0.13
N ALA A 341 -24.36 9.90 0.12
CA ALA A 341 -23.35 10.77 -0.47
C ALA A 341 -21.94 10.48 0.03
N VAL A 342 -21.76 10.19 1.32
CA VAL A 342 -20.45 9.76 1.85
C VAL A 342 -20.01 8.45 1.22
N LEU A 343 -20.89 7.45 1.14
CA LEU A 343 -20.55 6.13 0.61
C LEU A 343 -20.27 6.12 -0.89
N THR A 344 -20.71 7.16 -1.63
CA THR A 344 -20.34 7.35 -3.04
C THR A 344 -19.01 8.09 -3.23
N LEU A 345 -18.38 8.58 -2.16
CA LEU A 345 -17.05 9.18 -2.26
C LEU A 345 -16.00 8.12 -2.58
N ALA A 346 -15.18 8.40 -3.59
CA ALA A 346 -14.08 7.52 -3.97
C ALA A 346 -13.02 7.43 -2.86
N HIS A 347 -12.69 6.20 -2.42
CA HIS A 347 -11.57 5.91 -1.52
C HIS A 347 -10.25 5.67 -2.27
N GLY A 348 -10.24 5.80 -3.59
CA GLY A 348 -9.06 5.65 -4.44
C GLY A 348 -9.40 5.76 -5.91
N SER A 349 -8.38 5.78 -6.77
CA SER A 349 -8.55 5.71 -8.22
C SER A 349 -8.73 4.27 -8.73
N ALA A 350 -8.78 3.27 -7.84
CA ALA A 350 -8.74 1.87 -8.23
C ALA A 350 -9.87 1.50 -9.21
N ASP A 351 -11.09 1.98 -8.97
CA ASP A 351 -12.24 1.70 -9.83
C ASP A 351 -12.12 2.41 -11.18
N VAL A 352 -11.65 3.66 -11.16
CA VAL A 352 -11.38 4.48 -12.36
C VAL A 352 -10.26 3.84 -13.19
N GLU A 353 -9.17 3.41 -12.55
CA GLU A 353 -8.02 2.76 -13.19
C GLU A 353 -8.37 1.36 -13.70
N ARG A 354 -9.23 0.62 -13.00
CA ARG A 354 -9.74 -0.68 -13.45
C ARG A 354 -10.64 -0.50 -14.67
N ALA A 355 -11.51 0.51 -14.68
CA ALA A 355 -12.30 0.87 -15.85
C ALA A 355 -11.40 1.22 -17.05
N PHE A 356 -10.35 2.05 -16.84
CA PHE A 356 -9.37 2.34 -17.89
C PHE A 356 -8.57 1.10 -18.32
N SER A 357 -8.19 0.23 -17.40
CA SER A 357 -7.46 -1.01 -17.71
C SER A 357 -8.31 -1.97 -18.55
N ASN A 358 -9.59 -2.13 -18.21
CA ASN A 358 -10.55 -2.93 -18.97
C ASN A 358 -10.77 -2.34 -20.38
N LEU A 359 -10.84 -1.01 -20.51
CA LEU A 359 -10.90 -0.33 -21.80
C LEU A 359 -9.65 -0.60 -22.64
N VAL A 360 -8.45 -0.47 -22.06
CA VAL A 360 -7.18 -0.75 -22.74
C VAL A 360 -7.10 -2.21 -23.17
N GLU A 361 -7.48 -3.16 -22.32
CA GLU A 361 -7.50 -4.58 -22.66
C GLU A 361 -8.50 -4.87 -23.81
N TYR A 362 -9.67 -4.23 -23.79
CA TYR A 362 -10.64 -4.33 -24.87
C TYR A 362 -10.07 -3.81 -26.20
N TYR A 363 -9.40 -2.65 -26.20
CA TYR A 363 -8.77 -2.10 -27.40
C TYR A 363 -7.61 -2.99 -27.90
N GLN A 364 -6.76 -3.50 -27.02
CA GLN A 364 -5.65 -4.39 -27.38
C GLN A 364 -6.13 -5.75 -27.92
N LYS A 365 -7.22 -6.31 -27.37
CA LYS A 365 -7.85 -7.52 -27.92
C LYS A 365 -8.43 -7.25 -29.31
N ARG A 366 -9.00 -6.06 -29.53
CA ARG A 366 -9.57 -5.65 -30.82
C ARG A 366 -8.48 -5.45 -31.88
N GLU A 367 -7.34 -4.85 -31.55
CA GLU A 367 -6.18 -4.78 -32.45
C GLU A 367 -5.63 -6.17 -32.83
N ARG A 368 -5.58 -7.11 -31.89
CA ARG A 368 -5.15 -8.49 -32.17
C ARG A 368 -6.13 -9.25 -33.08
N LEU A 369 -7.43 -9.00 -32.97
CA LEU A 369 -8.44 -9.58 -33.86
C LEU A 369 -8.34 -9.01 -35.28
N CYS A 370 -8.07 -7.70 -35.43
CA CYS A 370 -7.88 -7.08 -36.75
C CYS A 370 -6.58 -7.51 -37.46
N LEU A 371 -5.60 -8.07 -36.74
CA LEU A 371 -4.36 -8.62 -37.31
C LEU A 371 -4.46 -10.10 -37.69
N LEU A 372 -5.55 -10.79 -37.32
CA LEU A 372 -5.83 -12.17 -37.70
C LEU A 372 -6.77 -12.27 -38.93
N GLU A 373 -7.29 -11.14 -39.41
CA GLU A 373 -8.13 -11.02 -40.61
C GLU A 373 -7.38 -10.43 -41.83
N ARG A 374 -6.04 -10.44 -41.80
CA ARG A 374 -5.17 -10.18 -42.96
C ARG A 374 -4.19 -11.33 -43.13
#